data_AF-C0PMI3-F1
#
_entry.id   AF-C0PMI3-F1
#
_cell.length_a   1.000
_cell.length_b   1.000
_cell.length_c   1.000
_cell.angle_alpha   90.00
_cell.angle_beta   90.00
_cell.angle_gamma   90.00
#
_symmetry.space_group_name_H-M   'P 1'
#
loop_
_entity.id
_entity.type
_entity.pdbx_description
1 polymer ?
#
loop_
_entity_poly.entity_id
_entity_poly.type
_entity_poly.pdbx_seq_one_letter_code
_entity_poly.pdbx_strand_id
1 'polypeptide(L)'
;MSRHCVTLLVIIFGLLQMAVALYSNPSSTHPNCTERCGNVSIQYPFGFGSGCFRQPDFSLTCDGGGGGNQPPKTFLHDGITEVLPDSGVTVGLSRLIDVAISHTIFMAPGIPSYNFSWNLSSFTMLDGSFNVTGCDFDIYRQEPGKNGSIPRCTNSCPQNITETVARQNCNGTGCCRLYVGEVVPDFQLKFVLHNNDTRGDHDALSNGSTLWNTINITSNWAQILWDIDDQPTCSRAKDKNINYACVSNYSHCFDAELFDIGYRCGCNSGYVGNPYVVDGCKRDEGYSPNQLKENCSRSCGNISVPYPFGLEEGCSARKLFKLNCRNATASMLQFDDDRVVAFINVAESLVGIRFTSHFEDDQLGIYVPGEPDLFMGLGESVVSMHWAAANLTCDEALKNKSQYACVSSNSKCLGVNSKDGYIGYRCKCLDGFQGNPYTISDGCEGTT
;
A
#
# COMPACT_ATOMS: atom_id res chain seq x y z
N MET A 1 17.13 -34.96 56.59
CA MET A 1 17.11 -34.39 55.22
C MET A 1 16.27 -33.13 55.27
N SER A 2 16.90 -32.02 54.89
CA SER A 2 16.77 -30.71 55.54
C SER A 2 15.56 -29.90 55.08
N ARG A 3 14.95 -29.18 56.05
CA ARG A 3 13.96 -28.09 55.89
C ARG A 3 14.37 -27.01 54.86
N HIS A 4 15.62 -26.99 54.40
CA HIS A 4 16.13 -26.06 53.39
C HIS A 4 15.68 -26.39 51.96
N CYS A 5 15.22 -27.62 51.67
CA CYS A 5 14.76 -27.98 50.33
C CYS A 5 13.34 -27.49 50.04
N VAL A 6 12.51 -27.34 51.07
CA VAL A 6 11.12 -26.86 50.94
C VAL A 6 11.06 -25.35 50.81
N THR A 7 11.95 -24.60 51.47
CA THR A 7 12.01 -23.14 51.35
C THR A 7 12.55 -22.68 49.99
N LEU A 8 13.41 -23.47 49.33
CA LEU A 8 13.93 -23.14 47.99
C LEU A 8 12.86 -23.31 46.88
N LEU A 9 11.94 -24.26 47.04
CA LEU A 9 10.84 -24.51 46.09
C LEU A 9 9.76 -23.42 46.14
N VAL A 10 9.57 -22.77 47.30
CA VAL A 10 8.62 -21.66 47.46
C VAL A 10 9.18 -20.33 46.91
N ILE A 11 10.52 -20.17 46.86
CA ILE A 11 11.15 -18.95 46.30
C ILE A 11 11.23 -19.01 44.77
N ILE A 12 11.30 -20.19 44.15
CA ILE A 12 11.32 -20.33 42.68
C ILE A 12 9.92 -20.18 42.06
N PHE A 13 8.85 -20.43 42.81
CA PHE A 13 7.47 -20.16 42.36
C PHE A 13 7.00 -18.71 42.58
N GLY A 14 7.83 -17.84 43.19
CA GLY A 14 7.50 -16.44 43.49
C GLY A 14 8.05 -15.40 42.52
N LEU A 15 8.73 -15.80 41.44
CA LEU A 15 9.40 -14.88 40.49
C LEU A 15 9.06 -15.12 39.00
N LEU A 16 7.92 -15.74 38.70
CA LEU A 16 7.24 -15.49 37.43
C LEU A 16 6.07 -14.53 37.67
N GLN A 17 6.39 -13.25 37.92
CA GLN A 17 5.47 -12.20 37.53
C GLN A 17 5.45 -12.20 36.01
N MET A 18 4.47 -12.92 35.44
CA MET A 18 3.99 -12.65 34.10
C MET A 18 3.72 -11.15 34.04
N ALA A 19 4.56 -10.41 33.33
CA ALA A 19 4.17 -9.12 32.81
C ALA A 19 3.03 -9.40 31.82
N VAL A 20 1.81 -9.50 32.34
CA VAL A 20 0.62 -9.29 31.53
C VAL A 20 0.70 -7.81 31.19
N ALA A 21 1.21 -7.51 29.99
CA ALA A 21 1.01 -6.22 29.39
C ALA A 21 -0.51 -6.04 29.31
N LEU A 22 -1.07 -5.29 30.25
CA LEU A 22 -2.41 -4.78 30.16
C LEU A 22 -2.39 -3.81 28.98
N TYR A 23 -2.68 -4.31 27.78
CA TYR A 23 -3.01 -3.45 26.66
C TYR A 23 -4.31 -2.75 27.05
N SER A 24 -4.18 -1.47 27.36
CA SER A 24 -5.32 -0.57 27.48
C SER A 24 -6.16 -0.70 26.20
N ASN A 25 -7.46 -0.95 26.35
CA ASN A 25 -8.42 -0.83 25.24
C ASN A 25 -8.12 0.48 24.49
N PRO A 26 -7.86 0.45 23.18
CA PRO A 26 -7.57 1.66 22.43
C PRO A 26 -8.87 2.46 22.28
N SER A 27 -9.22 3.22 23.32
CA SER A 27 -10.20 4.28 23.22
C SER A 27 -9.68 5.31 22.22
N SER A 28 -10.50 5.67 21.24
CA SER A 28 -10.45 6.91 20.44
C SER A 28 -9.08 7.61 20.43
N THR A 29 -8.29 7.44 19.36
CA THR A 29 -7.09 8.27 19.07
C THR A 29 -6.39 8.75 20.34
N HIS A 30 -5.59 7.90 20.99
CA HIS A 30 -4.93 8.23 22.24
C HIS A 30 -4.40 9.67 22.15
N PRO A 31 -4.91 10.64 22.95
CA PRO A 31 -4.90 12.07 22.61
C PRO A 31 -3.51 12.73 22.52
N ASN A 32 -2.44 11.93 22.63
CA ASN A 32 -1.04 12.33 22.61
C ASN A 32 -0.22 11.62 21.52
N CYS A 33 -0.83 10.83 20.64
CA CYS A 33 -0.09 10.17 19.55
C CYS A 33 0.07 11.11 18.35
N THR A 34 1.29 11.22 17.84
CA THR A 34 1.59 11.99 16.63
C THR A 34 0.99 11.28 15.41
N GLU A 35 0.16 11.97 14.64
CA GLU A 35 -0.55 11.39 13.49
C GLU A 35 0.13 11.68 12.13
N ARG A 36 1.25 12.42 12.12
CA ARG A 36 1.93 12.81 10.87
C ARG A 36 3.45 12.91 11.06
N CYS A 37 4.19 12.54 10.02
CA CYS A 37 5.61 12.83 9.87
C CYS A 37 5.87 13.23 8.42
N GLY A 38 6.25 14.49 8.23
CA GLY A 38 6.40 15.07 6.90
C GLY A 38 5.08 15.04 6.13
N ASN A 39 5.09 14.40 4.96
CA ASN A 39 3.90 14.22 4.13
C ASN A 39 3.13 12.92 4.43
N VAL A 40 3.62 12.05 5.31
CA VAL A 40 2.97 10.79 5.65
C VAL A 40 1.94 11.03 6.75
N SER A 41 0.70 10.60 6.50
CA SER A 41 -0.38 10.59 7.51
C SER A 41 -0.52 9.17 8.07
N ILE A 42 -0.69 9.07 9.39
CA ILE A 42 -0.58 7.82 10.14
C ILE A 42 -1.80 7.68 11.03
N GLN A 43 -2.33 6.46 11.06
CA GLN A 43 -3.38 6.05 11.99
C GLN A 43 -3.04 4.72 12.63
N TYR A 44 -3.65 4.49 13.79
CA TYR A 44 -3.64 3.19 14.45
C TYR A 44 -4.12 2.11 13.45
N PRO A 45 -3.44 0.94 13.34
CA PRO A 45 -2.58 0.32 14.35
C PRO A 45 -1.11 0.72 14.32
N PHE A 46 -0.72 1.67 13.47
CA PHE A 46 0.62 2.25 13.41
C PHE A 46 0.74 3.51 14.26
N GLY A 47 1.95 3.81 14.72
CA GLY A 47 2.19 5.05 15.44
C GLY A 47 3.62 5.22 15.96
N PHE A 48 3.87 6.41 16.51
CA PHE A 48 5.16 6.78 17.08
C PHE A 48 5.15 6.68 18.60
N GLY A 49 6.15 6.02 19.17
CA GLY A 49 6.34 5.94 20.60
C GLY A 49 5.43 4.90 21.28
N SER A 50 5.79 4.56 22.51
CA SER A 50 5.14 3.51 23.29
C SER A 50 3.65 3.79 23.50
N GLY A 51 2.79 2.83 23.17
CA GLY A 51 1.34 2.93 23.36
C GLY A 51 0.58 3.54 22.17
N CYS A 52 1.27 3.97 21.11
CA CYS A 52 0.65 4.54 19.91
C CYS A 52 0.51 3.55 18.75
N PHE A 53 1.00 2.32 18.91
CA PHE A 53 0.93 1.27 17.91
C PHE A 53 0.48 -0.05 18.56
N ARG A 54 -0.08 -0.95 17.77
CA ARG A 54 -0.63 -2.22 18.26
C ARG A 54 0.46 -3.25 18.60
N GLN A 55 1.42 -3.43 17.70
CA GLN A 55 2.47 -4.45 17.81
C GLN A 55 3.81 -3.92 17.30
N PRO A 56 4.95 -4.53 17.69
CA PRO A 56 6.28 -3.99 17.46
C PRO A 56 6.56 -3.58 16.01
N ASP A 57 6.17 -4.43 15.07
CA ASP A 57 6.30 -4.22 13.62
C ASP A 57 5.58 -2.96 13.10
N PHE A 58 4.57 -2.45 13.83
CA PHE A 58 3.84 -1.22 13.48
C PHE A 58 4.37 0.04 14.19
N SER A 59 5.44 -0.09 14.95
CA SER A 59 6.17 1.06 15.48
C SER A 59 6.84 1.80 14.33
N LEU A 60 6.65 3.11 14.28
CA LEU A 60 7.27 3.99 13.30
C LEU A 60 8.33 4.87 13.96
N THR A 61 9.31 5.30 13.16
CA THR A 61 10.28 6.33 13.54
C THR A 61 10.22 7.48 12.55
N CYS A 62 10.20 8.71 13.07
CA CYS A 62 10.25 9.92 12.26
C CYS A 62 11.67 10.48 12.35
N ASP A 63 12.45 10.32 11.29
CA ASP A 63 13.79 10.88 11.25
C ASP A 63 13.70 12.37 10.89
N GLY A 64 14.14 13.20 11.84
CA GLY A 64 14.15 14.64 11.70
C GLY A 64 15.27 15.03 10.76
N GLY A 65 14.93 15.32 9.50
CA GLY A 65 15.88 15.68 8.44
C GLY A 65 17.02 16.55 8.98
N GLY A 66 18.22 15.97 9.05
CA GLY A 66 19.36 16.59 9.69
C GLY A 66 19.68 17.94 9.06
N GLY A 67 19.38 19.03 9.78
CA GLY A 67 19.84 20.39 9.51
C GLY A 67 19.83 20.84 8.05
N GLY A 68 18.67 21.26 7.53
CA GLY A 68 18.56 22.04 6.29
C GLY A 68 17.37 21.65 5.43
N ASN A 69 16.26 22.41 5.49
CA ASN A 69 15.09 22.43 4.58
C ASN A 69 14.49 21.11 4.03
N GLN A 70 14.93 19.92 4.45
CA GLN A 70 14.37 18.65 4.01
C GLN A 70 13.20 18.24 4.92
N PRO A 71 12.07 17.78 4.35
CA PRO A 71 10.96 17.28 5.15
C PRO A 71 11.39 16.01 5.91
N PRO A 72 10.88 15.80 7.13
CA PRO A 72 11.20 14.60 7.91
C PRO A 72 10.65 13.34 7.23
N LYS A 73 11.35 12.23 7.42
CA LYS A 73 11.08 10.94 6.78
C LYS A 73 10.52 9.93 7.76
N THR A 74 9.58 9.10 7.31
CA THR A 74 8.97 8.05 8.14
C THR A 74 9.60 6.71 7.80
N PHE A 75 10.01 5.96 8.82
CA PHE A 75 10.56 4.60 8.66
C PHE A 75 9.77 3.60 9.49
N LEU A 76 9.73 2.34 9.03
CA LEU A 76 9.36 1.21 9.89
C LEU A 76 10.43 1.01 10.97
N HIS A 77 10.11 0.19 11.98
CA HIS A 77 10.99 -0.02 13.13
C HIS A 77 12.36 -0.64 12.81
N ASP A 78 12.56 -1.15 11.58
CA ASP A 78 13.81 -1.74 11.12
C ASP A 78 14.88 -0.69 10.77
N GLY A 79 14.47 0.59 10.67
CA GLY A 79 15.34 1.71 10.35
C GLY A 79 15.88 1.74 8.92
N ILE A 80 15.47 0.80 8.06
CA ILE A 80 15.94 0.70 6.67
C ILE A 80 14.81 0.82 5.65
N THR A 81 13.55 0.67 6.10
CA THR A 81 12.36 0.74 5.24
C THR A 81 11.66 2.09 5.43
N GLU A 82 11.88 3.01 4.50
CA GLU A 82 11.21 4.31 4.42
C GLU A 82 9.79 4.14 3.86
N VAL A 83 8.79 4.70 4.54
CA VAL A 83 7.40 4.74 4.06
C VAL A 83 7.24 5.92 3.12
N LEU A 84 6.85 5.65 1.88
CA LEU A 84 6.66 6.67 0.87
C LEU A 84 5.26 7.30 0.98
N PRO A 85 5.13 8.61 0.76
CA PRO A 85 3.87 9.34 0.95
C PRO A 85 2.83 9.13 -0.17
N ASP A 86 3.09 8.23 -1.14
CA ASP A 86 2.43 8.32 -2.44
C ASP A 86 0.92 7.98 -2.42
N SER A 87 0.18 8.64 -3.31
CA SER A 87 -1.29 8.59 -3.55
C SER A 87 -2.26 9.23 -2.52
N GLY A 88 -1.78 9.85 -1.44
CA GLY A 88 -2.68 10.44 -0.42
C GLY A 88 -3.34 9.39 0.49
N VAL A 89 -2.72 8.22 0.54
CA VAL A 89 -3.08 7.09 1.40
C VAL A 89 -2.56 7.34 2.82
N THR A 90 -3.39 6.99 3.80
CA THR A 90 -3.05 7.06 5.24
C THR A 90 -2.57 5.69 5.70
N VAL A 91 -1.35 5.63 6.25
CA VAL A 91 -0.78 4.41 6.83
C VAL A 91 -1.68 3.93 7.96
N GLY A 92 -2.00 2.62 7.98
CA GLY A 92 -2.96 2.02 8.91
C GLY A 92 -4.41 1.96 8.40
N LEU A 93 -4.77 2.73 7.36
CA LEU A 93 -6.07 2.60 6.68
C LEU A 93 -5.99 1.86 5.34
N SER A 94 -4.88 1.99 4.62
CA SER A 94 -4.60 1.16 3.44
C SER A 94 -3.77 -0.06 3.82
N ARG A 95 -4.07 -1.20 3.20
CA ARG A 95 -3.30 -2.44 3.34
C ARG A 95 -1.96 -2.40 2.58
N LEU A 96 -1.94 -1.74 1.43
CA LEU A 96 -0.75 -1.60 0.59
C LEU A 96 0.02 -0.34 0.98
N ILE A 97 1.34 -0.48 1.08
CA ILE A 97 2.28 0.59 1.43
C ILE A 97 3.42 0.56 0.41
N ASP A 98 3.66 1.69 -0.24
CA ASP A 98 4.86 1.91 -1.04
C ASP A 98 6.03 2.26 -0.13
N VAL A 99 7.17 1.60 -0.35
CA VAL A 99 8.35 1.77 0.50
C VAL A 99 9.63 1.91 -0.31
N ALA A 100 10.61 2.59 0.28
CA ALA A 100 11.99 2.58 -0.17
C ALA A 100 12.86 1.86 0.87
N ILE A 101 13.52 0.78 0.46
CA ILE A 101 14.41 -0.01 1.30
C ILE A 101 15.85 0.32 0.93
N SER A 102 16.65 0.73 1.92
CA SER A 102 18.06 1.04 1.74
C SER A 102 18.90 0.47 2.87
N HIS A 103 19.87 -0.38 2.54
CA HIS A 103 20.77 -0.96 3.51
C HIS A 103 22.20 -1.06 2.98
N THR A 104 23.18 -0.83 3.85
CA THR A 104 24.61 -0.88 3.53
C THR A 104 25.29 -1.91 4.42
N ILE A 105 25.94 -2.89 3.79
CA ILE A 105 26.76 -3.88 4.48
C ILE A 105 28.22 -3.49 4.29
N PHE A 106 28.95 -3.32 5.40
CA PHE A 106 30.40 -3.12 5.39
C PHE A 106 31.12 -4.46 5.32
N MET A 107 31.98 -4.61 4.33
CA MET A 107 32.73 -5.84 4.12
C MET A 107 34.05 -5.82 4.90
N ALA A 108 34.19 -6.76 5.83
CA ALA A 108 35.42 -7.02 6.55
C ALA A 108 36.35 -8.00 5.80
N PRO A 109 37.69 -7.87 5.98
CA PRO A 109 38.65 -8.86 5.51
C PRO A 109 38.42 -10.26 6.11
N GLY A 110 38.69 -11.31 5.34
CA GLY A 110 38.62 -12.71 5.80
C GLY A 110 37.22 -13.30 5.94
N ILE A 111 36.16 -12.53 5.68
CA ILE A 111 34.77 -13.02 5.70
C ILE A 111 34.35 -13.44 4.28
N PRO A 112 33.99 -14.72 4.03
CA PRO A 112 33.67 -15.23 2.69
C PRO A 112 32.31 -14.80 2.15
N SER A 113 31.36 -14.47 3.03
CA SER A 113 29.99 -14.23 2.62
C SER A 113 29.23 -13.35 3.59
N TYR A 114 28.27 -12.61 3.05
CA TYR A 114 27.35 -11.75 3.79
C TYR A 114 25.91 -12.15 3.48
N ASN A 115 25.00 -11.83 4.39
CA ASN A 115 23.58 -12.05 4.18
C ASN A 115 22.82 -10.75 4.40
N PHE A 116 21.76 -10.57 3.63
CA PHE A 116 20.74 -9.57 3.86
C PHE A 116 19.40 -10.27 4.02
N SER A 117 18.64 -9.88 5.02
CA SER A 117 17.29 -10.38 5.23
C SER A 117 16.39 -9.20 5.52
N TRP A 118 15.33 -9.11 4.73
CA TRP A 118 14.18 -8.28 5.03
C TRP A 118 13.06 -9.23 5.48
N ASN A 119 12.78 -9.22 6.77
CA ASN A 119 11.81 -10.11 7.42
C ASN A 119 11.13 -9.33 8.54
N LEU A 120 9.89 -8.94 8.28
CA LEU A 120 8.99 -8.32 9.26
C LEU A 120 7.74 -9.20 9.29
N SER A 121 7.40 -9.74 10.46
CA SER A 121 6.38 -10.80 10.57
C SER A 121 5.00 -10.32 10.13
N SER A 122 4.69 -9.05 10.39
CA SER A 122 3.41 -8.45 10.02
C SER A 122 3.34 -7.96 8.57
N PHE A 123 4.41 -8.13 7.77
CA PHE A 123 4.47 -7.63 6.41
C PHE A 123 4.81 -8.72 5.39
N THR A 124 4.40 -8.48 4.16
CA THR A 124 4.71 -9.33 3.02
C THR A 124 5.12 -8.44 1.85
N MET A 125 6.25 -8.76 1.23
CA MET A 125 6.70 -8.07 0.03
C MET A 125 5.84 -8.54 -1.14
N LEU A 126 5.05 -7.62 -1.70
CA LEU A 126 4.17 -7.90 -2.82
C LEU A 126 4.97 -7.99 -4.11
N ASP A 127 5.79 -6.96 -4.36
CA ASP A 127 6.70 -6.88 -5.49
C ASP A 127 7.78 -5.81 -5.22
N GLY A 128 8.84 -5.82 -6.01
CA GLY A 128 9.90 -4.82 -5.92
C GLY A 128 11.06 -5.05 -6.88
N SER A 129 11.79 -3.97 -7.12
CA SER A 129 13.05 -3.97 -7.86
C SER A 129 14.16 -3.41 -7.00
N PHE A 130 15.29 -4.12 -6.91
CA PHE A 130 16.44 -3.74 -6.09
C PHE A 130 17.69 -3.61 -6.95
N ASN A 131 18.47 -2.57 -6.72
CA ASN A 131 19.85 -2.49 -7.20
C ASN A 131 20.79 -2.86 -6.05
N VAL A 132 21.71 -3.77 -6.33
CA VAL A 132 22.79 -4.14 -5.43
C VAL A 132 24.11 -3.68 -6.03
N THR A 133 24.73 -2.66 -5.43
CA THR A 133 26.03 -2.12 -5.88
C THR A 133 27.14 -2.61 -4.98
N GLY A 134 28.26 -2.99 -5.58
CA GLY A 134 29.48 -3.43 -4.93
C GLY A 134 30.32 -4.29 -5.88
N CYS A 135 31.53 -4.67 -5.48
CA CYS A 135 32.49 -5.38 -6.34
C CYS A 135 32.87 -6.79 -5.85
N ASP A 136 33.06 -7.69 -6.80
CA ASP A 136 33.66 -9.04 -6.69
C ASP A 136 32.92 -10.03 -5.79
N PHE A 137 31.61 -10.15 -6.01
CA PHE A 137 30.77 -11.18 -5.38
C PHE A 137 29.66 -11.70 -6.28
N ASP A 138 29.23 -12.93 -5.98
CA ASP A 138 28.01 -13.53 -6.50
C ASP A 138 26.83 -13.27 -5.56
N ILE A 139 25.66 -13.02 -6.15
CA ILE A 139 24.40 -12.79 -5.45
C ILE A 139 23.50 -14.00 -5.65
N TYR A 140 23.08 -14.58 -4.53
CA TYR A 140 22.11 -15.66 -4.48
C TYR A 140 20.87 -15.23 -3.72
N ARG A 141 19.70 -15.58 -4.23
CA ARG A 141 18.46 -15.55 -3.44
C ARG A 141 18.31 -16.86 -2.70
N GLN A 142 17.99 -16.80 -1.41
CA GLN A 142 17.67 -17.99 -0.63
C GLN A 142 16.18 -18.35 -0.85
N GLU A 143 15.88 -19.63 -1.07
CA GLU A 143 14.50 -20.12 -1.10
C GLU A 143 14.00 -20.38 0.33
N PRO A 144 12.83 -19.85 0.73
CA PRO A 144 12.25 -20.14 2.04
C PRO A 144 11.99 -21.65 2.21
N GLY A 145 12.50 -22.23 3.30
CA GLY A 145 12.26 -23.64 3.65
C GLY A 145 12.96 -24.68 2.78
N LYS A 146 13.80 -24.28 1.82
CA LYS A 146 14.67 -25.18 1.03
C LYS A 146 16.14 -24.79 1.23
N ASN A 147 17.05 -25.77 1.20
CA ASN A 147 18.50 -25.50 1.14
C ASN A 147 18.96 -25.04 -0.27
N GLY A 148 18.05 -24.51 -1.09
CA GLY A 148 18.30 -24.06 -2.45
C GLY A 148 18.74 -22.59 -2.47
N SER A 149 19.86 -22.30 -3.14
CA SER A 149 20.30 -20.94 -3.45
C SER A 149 20.15 -20.71 -4.95
N ILE A 150 19.30 -19.76 -5.33
CA ILE A 150 19.06 -19.42 -6.74
C ILE A 150 20.08 -18.33 -7.12
N PRO A 151 21.04 -18.60 -8.04
CA PRO A 151 21.96 -17.57 -8.52
C PRO A 151 21.15 -16.47 -9.24
N ARG A 152 21.43 -15.21 -8.90
CA ARG A 152 20.73 -14.07 -9.50
C ARG A 152 21.62 -13.23 -10.39
N CYS A 153 22.81 -12.89 -9.90
CA CYS A 153 23.71 -12.01 -10.62
C CYS A 153 25.12 -12.12 -10.05
N THR A 154 26.12 -11.81 -10.86
CA THR A 154 27.52 -11.69 -10.45
C THR A 154 27.93 -10.23 -10.65
N ASN A 155 28.49 -9.62 -9.60
CA ASN A 155 29.04 -8.27 -9.65
C ASN A 155 30.56 -8.35 -9.84
N SER A 156 31.05 -7.92 -11.00
CA SER A 156 32.48 -7.78 -11.29
C SER A 156 32.84 -6.32 -11.56
N CYS A 157 34.05 -5.90 -11.19
CA CYS A 157 34.47 -4.51 -11.36
C CYS A 157 35.81 -4.36 -12.10
N PRO A 158 35.91 -3.44 -13.07
CA PRO A 158 37.21 -2.98 -13.56
C PRO A 158 37.89 -2.09 -12.50
N GLN A 159 39.22 -2.04 -12.52
CA GLN A 159 40.04 -1.40 -11.48
C GLN A 159 39.68 0.07 -11.18
N ASN A 160 39.19 0.84 -12.17
CA ASN A 160 38.90 2.28 -12.03
C ASN A 160 37.39 2.63 -12.06
N ILE A 161 36.50 1.69 -11.72
CA ILE A 161 35.06 1.97 -11.73
C ILE A 161 34.65 2.94 -10.62
N THR A 162 33.83 3.93 -10.97
CA THR A 162 33.17 4.83 -10.02
C THR A 162 31.75 4.34 -9.70
N GLU A 163 31.23 4.72 -8.54
CA GLU A 163 29.83 4.44 -8.18
C GLU A 163 28.82 4.96 -9.20
N THR A 164 29.10 6.13 -9.79
CA THR A 164 28.24 6.73 -10.82
C THR A 164 28.15 5.85 -12.06
N VAL A 165 29.28 5.30 -12.53
CA VAL A 165 29.30 4.40 -13.69
C VAL A 165 28.61 3.08 -13.36
N ALA A 166 28.86 2.52 -12.17
CA ALA A 166 28.21 1.28 -11.72
C ALA A 166 26.67 1.45 -11.65
N ARG A 167 26.18 2.56 -11.10
CA ARG A 167 24.73 2.82 -10.97
C ARG A 167 24.05 3.16 -12.30
N GLN A 168 24.78 3.74 -13.26
CA GLN A 168 24.23 4.02 -14.59
C GLN A 168 23.90 2.75 -15.36
N ASN A 169 24.78 1.74 -15.30
CA ASN A 169 24.64 0.49 -16.05
C ASN A 169 24.58 -0.69 -15.06
N CYS A 170 23.41 -0.91 -14.46
CA CYS A 170 23.20 -1.99 -13.49
C CYS A 170 22.99 -3.35 -14.17
N ASN A 171 24.06 -3.89 -14.76
CA ASN A 171 24.06 -5.09 -15.60
C ASN A 171 25.12 -6.15 -15.20
N GLY A 172 25.58 -6.12 -13.95
CA GLY A 172 26.64 -6.99 -13.41
C GLY A 172 28.02 -6.32 -13.36
N THR A 173 28.17 -5.10 -13.88
CA THR A 173 29.42 -4.33 -13.76
C THR A 173 29.34 -3.38 -12.56
N GLY A 174 29.65 -3.90 -11.37
CA GLY A 174 29.59 -3.15 -10.10
C GLY A 174 28.17 -2.84 -9.59
N CYS A 175 27.13 -3.24 -10.33
CA CYS A 175 25.73 -3.14 -9.93
C CYS A 175 24.90 -4.23 -10.59
N CYS A 176 24.06 -4.90 -9.81
CA CYS A 176 23.10 -5.90 -10.25
C CYS A 176 21.68 -5.45 -9.94
N ARG A 177 20.78 -5.52 -10.93
CA ARG A 177 19.35 -5.33 -10.72
C ARG A 177 18.67 -6.67 -10.45
N LEU A 178 17.89 -6.71 -9.38
CA LEU A 178 17.13 -7.87 -8.92
C LEU A 178 15.64 -7.52 -8.97
N TYR A 179 14.83 -8.49 -9.38
CA TYR A 179 13.37 -8.41 -9.30
C TYR A 179 12.88 -9.47 -8.33
N VAL A 180 11.95 -9.09 -7.45
CA VAL A 180 11.33 -10.03 -6.51
C VAL A 180 10.40 -10.96 -7.30
N GLY A 181 9.52 -10.39 -8.14
CA GLY A 181 8.74 -11.12 -9.16
C GLY A 181 7.75 -12.15 -8.62
N GLU A 182 7.61 -12.24 -7.31
CA GLU A 182 6.66 -13.09 -6.59
C GLU A 182 6.40 -12.49 -5.21
N VAL A 183 5.24 -12.81 -4.63
CA VAL A 183 4.89 -12.38 -3.27
C VAL A 183 5.71 -13.20 -2.28
N VAL A 184 6.44 -12.55 -1.36
CA VAL A 184 7.32 -13.24 -0.40
C VAL A 184 7.17 -12.67 1.02
N PRO A 185 7.03 -13.52 2.05
CA PRO A 185 7.02 -13.06 3.44
C PRO A 185 8.42 -12.67 3.91
N ASP A 186 9.45 -13.31 3.36
CA ASP A 186 10.85 -13.04 3.65
C ASP A 186 11.67 -12.89 2.37
N PHE A 187 12.43 -11.79 2.30
CA PHE A 187 13.35 -11.54 1.19
C PHE A 187 14.79 -11.68 1.67
N GLN A 188 15.44 -12.77 1.26
CA GLN A 188 16.78 -13.13 1.72
C GLN A 188 17.77 -13.21 0.57
N LEU A 189 18.88 -12.48 0.71
CA LEU A 189 20.01 -12.48 -0.22
C LEU A 189 21.27 -12.97 0.49
N LYS A 190 22.07 -13.74 -0.23
CA LYS A 190 23.41 -14.17 0.17
C LYS A 190 24.42 -13.68 -0.85
N PHE A 191 25.46 -13.02 -0.36
CA PHE A 191 26.57 -12.50 -1.15
C PHE A 191 27.79 -13.37 -0.89
N VAL A 192 28.41 -13.94 -1.93
CA VAL A 192 29.59 -14.81 -1.82
C VAL A 192 30.75 -14.13 -2.55
N LEU A 193 31.81 -13.79 -1.83
CA LEU A 193 32.98 -13.10 -2.39
C LEU A 193 33.84 -14.06 -3.21
N HIS A 194 34.42 -13.56 -4.31
CA HIS A 194 35.23 -14.39 -5.22
C HIS A 194 36.63 -14.73 -4.69
N ASN A 195 37.23 -13.93 -3.79
CA ASN A 195 38.55 -14.21 -3.19
C ASN A 195 38.73 -13.57 -1.81
N ASN A 196 39.09 -14.37 -0.79
CA ASN A 196 39.25 -13.93 0.60
C ASN A 196 40.66 -13.45 0.98
N ASP A 197 41.70 -13.82 0.23
CA ASP A 197 43.10 -13.74 0.68
C ASP A 197 43.87 -12.49 0.21
N THR A 198 43.36 -11.71 -0.75
CA THR A 198 44.11 -10.60 -1.38
C THR A 198 43.67 -9.19 -0.95
N ARG A 199 42.81 -9.06 0.07
CA ARG A 199 42.23 -7.74 0.43
C ARG A 199 43.21 -6.76 1.08
N GLY A 200 44.36 -7.24 1.55
CA GLY A 200 45.45 -6.40 2.05
C GLY A 200 46.08 -5.48 0.98
N ASP A 201 45.77 -5.70 -0.31
CA ASP A 201 46.32 -4.96 -1.45
C ASP A 201 45.26 -4.08 -2.16
N HIS A 202 43.99 -4.12 -1.71
CA HIS A 202 42.91 -3.33 -2.34
C HIS A 202 42.91 -1.85 -1.98
N ASP A 203 43.64 -1.41 -0.95
CA ASP A 203 43.85 0.02 -0.70
C ASP A 203 44.56 0.69 -1.89
N ALA A 204 45.40 -0.04 -2.63
CA ALA A 204 46.05 0.44 -3.86
C ALA A 204 45.14 0.41 -5.10
N LEU A 205 44.16 -0.49 -5.16
CA LEU A 205 43.15 -0.60 -6.24
C LEU A 205 41.95 0.33 -6.04
N SER A 206 41.71 0.77 -4.80
CA SER A 206 40.44 1.39 -4.42
C SER A 206 40.21 2.77 -5.05
N ASN A 207 41.26 3.55 -5.37
CA ASN A 207 41.13 4.94 -5.83
C ASN A 207 40.07 5.76 -5.01
N GLY A 208 39.84 5.40 -3.74
CA GLY A 208 38.81 5.99 -2.88
C GLY A 208 37.35 5.55 -3.11
N SER A 209 37.07 4.57 -3.99
CA SER A 209 35.74 4.04 -4.28
C SER A 209 35.22 3.12 -3.17
N THR A 210 34.00 3.37 -2.68
CA THR A 210 33.41 2.56 -1.59
C THR A 210 32.88 1.21 -2.06
N LEU A 211 32.76 0.98 -3.38
CA LEU A 211 32.25 -0.26 -3.98
C LEU A 211 33.04 -1.50 -3.57
N TRP A 212 34.33 -1.33 -3.31
CA TRP A 212 35.22 -2.42 -2.89
C TRP A 212 35.06 -2.83 -1.44
N ASN A 213 34.43 -1.99 -0.62
CA ASN A 213 34.32 -2.17 0.83
C ASN A 213 32.87 -2.23 1.31
N THR A 214 31.89 -1.94 0.45
CA THR A 214 30.48 -1.90 0.81
C THR A 214 29.63 -2.64 -0.21
N ILE A 215 28.56 -3.27 0.28
CA ILE A 215 27.45 -3.76 -0.53
C ILE A 215 26.26 -2.85 -0.19
N ASN A 216 25.84 -2.02 -1.13
CA ASN A 216 24.64 -1.20 -0.96
C ASN A 216 23.47 -1.88 -1.67
N ILE A 217 22.38 -2.04 -0.94
CA ILE A 217 21.12 -2.62 -1.40
C ILE A 217 20.11 -1.50 -1.35
N THR A 218 19.59 -1.11 -2.51
CA THR A 218 18.62 -0.01 -2.61
C THR A 218 17.48 -0.41 -3.52
N SER A 219 16.24 -0.29 -3.06
CA SER A 219 15.07 -0.49 -3.91
C SER A 219 14.93 0.66 -4.91
N ASN A 220 14.67 0.34 -6.18
CA ASN A 220 14.14 1.31 -7.14
C ASN A 220 12.67 1.64 -6.83
N TRP A 221 11.91 0.61 -6.47
CA TRP A 221 10.54 0.64 -5.98
C TRP A 221 10.27 -0.67 -5.24
N ALA A 222 9.41 -0.63 -4.22
CA ALA A 222 8.97 -1.82 -3.50
C ALA A 222 7.58 -1.57 -2.90
N GLN A 223 6.74 -2.59 -2.92
CA GLN A 223 5.41 -2.57 -2.34
C GLN A 223 5.27 -3.67 -1.31
N ILE A 224 4.70 -3.31 -0.16
CA ILE A 224 4.46 -4.26 0.93
C ILE A 224 2.99 -4.25 1.31
N LEU A 225 2.50 -5.42 1.71
CA LEU A 225 1.21 -5.59 2.39
C LEU A 225 1.47 -5.77 3.88
N TRP A 226 0.51 -5.36 4.71
CA TRP A 226 0.54 -5.66 6.13
C TRP A 226 -0.76 -6.30 6.61
N ASP A 227 -0.65 -7.14 7.63
CA ASP A 227 -1.76 -7.82 8.29
C ASP A 227 -1.50 -7.94 9.80
N ILE A 228 -2.55 -8.19 10.58
CA ILE A 228 -2.43 -8.51 12.01
C ILE A 228 -2.04 -9.98 12.14
N ASP A 229 -0.86 -10.24 12.68
CA ASP A 229 -0.20 -11.55 12.77
C ASP A 229 -0.30 -12.21 14.16
N ASP A 230 -1.10 -11.65 15.07
CA ASP A 230 -1.22 -12.18 16.44
C ASP A 230 -2.00 -13.51 16.53
N GLN A 231 -2.80 -13.81 15.51
CA GLN A 231 -3.41 -15.12 15.23
C GLN A 231 -3.43 -15.34 13.71
N PRO A 232 -3.30 -16.59 13.24
CA PRO A 232 -3.20 -16.88 11.81
C PRO A 232 -4.52 -16.72 11.04
N THR A 233 -5.66 -16.76 11.74
CA THR A 233 -6.97 -16.55 11.12
C THR A 233 -7.86 -15.72 12.04
N CYS A 234 -8.81 -15.01 11.44
CA CYS A 234 -9.80 -14.25 12.18
C CYS A 234 -10.65 -15.14 13.08
N SER A 235 -11.05 -16.33 12.61
CA SER A 235 -11.88 -17.23 13.42
C SER A 235 -11.21 -17.53 14.78
N ARG A 236 -9.90 -17.79 14.75
CA ARG A 236 -9.11 -17.99 15.98
C ARG A 236 -8.93 -16.71 16.80
N ALA A 237 -8.83 -15.56 16.15
CA ALA A 237 -8.74 -14.26 16.83
C ALA A 237 -10.02 -13.93 17.61
N LYS A 238 -11.20 -14.23 17.03
CA LYS A 238 -12.51 -14.04 17.69
C LYS A 238 -12.69 -14.92 18.92
N ASP A 239 -12.33 -16.21 18.82
CA ASP A 239 -12.52 -17.17 19.91
C ASP A 239 -11.72 -16.82 21.17
N LYS A 240 -10.53 -16.24 21.00
CA LYS A 240 -9.65 -15.88 22.13
C LYS A 240 -10.00 -14.54 22.78
N ASN A 241 -10.75 -13.67 22.09
CA ASN A 241 -11.33 -12.37 22.48
C ASN A 241 -10.46 -11.34 23.24
N ILE A 242 -9.27 -11.70 23.73
CA ILE A 242 -8.42 -10.82 24.56
C ILE A 242 -7.61 -9.86 23.67
N ASN A 243 -7.33 -10.23 22.41
CA ASN A 243 -6.49 -9.45 21.49
C ASN A 243 -7.15 -9.21 20.11
N TYR A 244 -8.46 -9.38 19.97
CA TYR A 244 -9.11 -9.20 18.68
C TYR A 244 -8.95 -7.75 18.19
N ALA A 245 -8.36 -7.57 17.00
CA ALA A 245 -7.96 -6.24 16.52
C ALA A 245 -9.14 -5.39 16.01
N CYS A 246 -10.24 -6.00 15.57
CA CYS A 246 -11.38 -5.28 14.99
C CYS A 246 -12.32 -4.82 16.09
N VAL A 247 -11.87 -3.83 16.86
CA VAL A 247 -12.55 -3.37 18.08
C VAL A 247 -13.68 -2.38 17.82
N SER A 248 -13.75 -1.81 16.62
CA SER A 248 -14.84 -0.89 16.29
C SER A 248 -16.17 -1.63 16.18
N ASN A 249 -17.23 -1.01 16.70
CA ASN A 249 -18.58 -1.36 16.30
C ASN A 249 -18.71 -1.25 14.77
N TYR A 250 -19.50 -2.15 14.17
CA TYR A 250 -19.66 -2.24 12.70
C TYR A 250 -18.36 -2.48 11.94
N SER A 251 -17.41 -3.19 12.56
CA SER A 251 -16.26 -3.76 11.87
C SER A 251 -16.37 -5.28 11.76
N HIS A 252 -15.65 -5.83 10.79
CA HIS A 252 -15.42 -7.24 10.64
C HIS A 252 -13.99 -7.50 10.21
N CYS A 253 -13.59 -8.76 10.28
CA CYS A 253 -12.28 -9.21 9.90
C CYS A 253 -12.32 -9.98 8.58
N PHE A 254 -11.16 -10.09 7.96
CA PHE A 254 -10.89 -10.92 6.80
C PHE A 254 -9.59 -11.68 7.06
N ASP A 255 -9.57 -12.97 6.74
CA ASP A 255 -8.33 -13.74 6.74
C ASP A 255 -7.38 -13.18 5.67
N ALA A 256 -6.08 -13.17 5.96
CA ALA A 256 -5.08 -12.78 4.99
C ALA A 256 -5.06 -13.83 3.86
N GLU A 257 -5.43 -13.42 2.66
CA GLU A 257 -5.52 -14.31 1.48
C GLU A 257 -4.18 -14.93 1.06
N LEU A 258 -3.07 -14.40 1.57
CA LEU A 258 -1.70 -14.80 1.20
C LEU A 258 -1.01 -15.37 2.44
N PHE A 259 -0.48 -16.60 2.30
CA PHE A 259 0.36 -17.31 3.28
C PHE A 259 -0.25 -17.61 4.67
N ASP A 260 -1.54 -17.37 4.90
CA ASP A 260 -2.22 -17.54 6.20
C ASP A 260 -1.50 -16.80 7.36
N ILE A 261 -0.87 -15.66 7.06
CA ILE A 261 -0.03 -14.90 8.02
C ILE A 261 -0.87 -14.02 8.97
N GLY A 262 -2.19 -14.07 8.87
CA GLY A 262 -3.03 -13.42 9.86
C GLY A 262 -4.39 -12.96 9.35
N TYR A 263 -4.82 -11.80 9.81
CA TYR A 263 -6.09 -11.19 9.41
C TYR A 263 -6.00 -9.68 9.39
N ARG A 264 -6.96 -9.05 8.73
CA ARG A 264 -7.14 -7.59 8.74
C ARG A 264 -8.56 -7.24 9.11
N CYS A 265 -8.78 -5.98 9.47
CA CYS A 265 -10.09 -5.45 9.79
C CYS A 265 -10.60 -4.50 8.70
N GLY A 266 -11.91 -4.46 8.51
CA GLY A 266 -12.58 -3.46 7.69
C GLY A 266 -13.91 -3.07 8.30
N CYS A 267 -14.38 -1.87 7.97
CA CYS A 267 -15.73 -1.47 8.32
C CYS A 267 -16.75 -2.23 7.46
N ASN A 268 -17.90 -2.53 8.05
CA ASN A 268 -19.02 -3.15 7.33
C ASN A 268 -19.52 -2.20 6.24
N SER A 269 -20.18 -2.75 5.21
CA SER A 269 -20.93 -1.96 4.23
C SER A 269 -21.85 -0.97 4.97
N GLY A 270 -21.90 0.28 4.53
CA GLY A 270 -22.54 1.36 5.31
C GLY A 270 -21.58 2.24 6.11
N TYR A 271 -20.37 1.76 6.41
CA TYR A 271 -19.47 2.38 7.37
C TYR A 271 -18.07 2.60 6.78
N VAL A 272 -17.44 3.70 7.18
CA VAL A 272 -16.11 4.12 6.78
C VAL A 272 -15.33 4.60 8.01
N GLY A 273 -14.01 4.55 7.95
CA GLY A 273 -13.13 4.99 9.03
C GLY A 273 -12.17 3.89 9.46
N ASN A 274 -11.82 3.89 10.75
CA ASN A 274 -10.77 3.03 11.28
C ASN A 274 -11.36 1.87 12.10
N PRO A 275 -11.32 0.62 11.60
CA PRO A 275 -11.90 -0.52 12.30
C PRO A 275 -11.11 -0.97 13.53
N TYR A 276 -9.87 -0.51 13.68
CA TYR A 276 -8.96 -0.86 14.77
C TYR A 276 -9.10 0.06 15.99
N VAL A 277 -10.00 1.05 15.93
CA VAL A 277 -10.26 2.01 17.01
C VAL A 277 -11.70 1.87 17.47
N VAL A 278 -11.95 1.91 18.78
CA VAL A 278 -13.31 1.88 19.33
C VAL A 278 -14.13 3.03 18.73
N ASP A 279 -15.31 2.71 18.19
CA ASP A 279 -16.19 3.62 17.44
C ASP A 279 -15.52 4.33 16.25
N GLY A 280 -14.49 3.73 15.68
CA GLY A 280 -13.75 4.27 14.53
C GLY A 280 -14.45 4.06 13.18
N CYS A 281 -15.28 3.03 13.05
CA CYS A 281 -16.19 2.85 11.90
C CYS A 281 -17.46 3.67 12.11
N LYS A 282 -17.62 4.72 11.30
CA LYS A 282 -18.76 5.63 11.33
C LYS A 282 -19.56 5.49 10.04
N ARG A 283 -20.85 5.82 10.10
CA ARG A 283 -21.74 5.73 8.92
C ARG A 283 -21.19 6.61 7.78
N ASP A 284 -21.27 6.15 6.54
CA ASP A 284 -20.80 6.91 5.37
C ASP A 284 -21.67 8.15 5.16
N GLU A 285 -21.14 9.29 5.60
CA GLU A 285 -21.75 10.61 5.48
C GLU A 285 -20.96 11.51 4.51
N GLY A 286 -20.00 10.93 3.76
CA GLY A 286 -19.03 11.67 2.99
C GLY A 286 -19.54 12.26 1.67
N TYR A 287 -20.77 11.93 1.25
CA TYR A 287 -21.34 12.43 0.01
C TYR A 287 -22.01 13.80 0.23
N SER A 288 -21.60 14.79 -0.55
CA SER A 288 -22.10 16.17 -0.50
C SER A 288 -22.91 16.48 -1.76
N PRO A 289 -24.26 16.38 -1.75
CA PRO A 289 -25.10 16.48 -2.96
C PRO A 289 -25.05 17.82 -3.68
N ASN A 290 -24.60 18.86 -2.98
CA ASN A 290 -24.44 20.18 -3.55
C ASN A 290 -22.95 20.49 -3.73
N GLN A 291 -22.63 21.06 -4.89
CA GLN A 291 -21.33 21.65 -5.15
C GLN A 291 -21.06 22.78 -4.13
N LEU A 292 -19.92 22.74 -3.44
CA LEU A 292 -19.59 23.71 -2.39
C LEU A 292 -18.99 25.01 -2.93
N LYS A 293 -18.42 24.98 -4.14
CA LYS A 293 -17.84 26.13 -4.85
C LYS A 293 -18.69 26.46 -6.07
N GLU A 294 -19.13 27.69 -6.30
CA GLU A 294 -20.04 27.99 -7.43
C GLU A 294 -19.37 27.88 -8.83
N ASN A 295 -18.12 28.33 -8.96
CA ASN A 295 -17.40 28.40 -10.24
C ASN A 295 -16.38 27.26 -10.39
N CYS A 296 -16.88 26.06 -10.68
CA CYS A 296 -16.07 24.88 -10.90
C CYS A 296 -15.72 24.68 -12.37
N SER A 297 -14.48 24.31 -12.66
CA SER A 297 -14.11 23.85 -14.01
C SER A 297 -14.78 22.50 -14.31
N ARG A 298 -15.49 22.42 -15.44
CA ARG A 298 -16.33 21.26 -15.84
C ARG A 298 -15.84 20.52 -17.09
N SER A 299 -14.62 20.79 -17.53
CA SER A 299 -14.02 20.08 -18.66
C SER A 299 -12.51 19.95 -18.51
N CYS A 300 -11.95 18.90 -19.09
CA CYS A 300 -10.52 18.71 -19.29
C CYS A 300 -10.29 18.43 -20.78
N GLY A 301 -9.96 19.49 -21.54
CA GLY A 301 -9.98 19.43 -22.99
C GLY A 301 -11.38 19.13 -23.52
N ASN A 302 -11.50 18.04 -24.28
CA ASN A 302 -12.77 17.60 -24.86
C ASN A 302 -13.59 16.70 -23.93
N ILE A 303 -13.05 16.30 -22.77
CA ILE A 303 -13.76 15.45 -21.82
C ILE A 303 -14.57 16.33 -20.87
N SER A 304 -15.89 16.13 -20.85
CA SER A 304 -16.78 16.75 -19.87
C SER A 304 -16.62 16.09 -18.50
N VAL A 305 -16.57 16.91 -17.45
CA VAL A 305 -16.43 16.49 -16.04
C VAL A 305 -17.68 16.92 -15.27
N PRO A 306 -18.83 16.26 -15.51
CA PRO A 306 -20.07 16.56 -14.83
C PRO A 306 -20.00 16.17 -13.35
N TYR A 307 -20.78 16.85 -12.52
CA TYR A 307 -21.03 16.43 -11.15
C TYR A 307 -21.63 15.00 -11.14
N PRO A 308 -21.21 14.06 -10.27
CA PRO A 308 -20.53 14.23 -8.98
C PRO A 308 -19.01 14.37 -9.05
N PHE A 309 -18.40 14.30 -10.24
CA PHE A 309 -16.96 14.50 -10.41
C PHE A 309 -16.56 15.96 -10.29
N GLY A 310 -15.28 16.22 -10.03
CA GLY A 310 -14.77 17.60 -9.95
C GLY A 310 -13.24 17.64 -10.07
N LEU A 311 -12.73 18.76 -10.58
CA LEU A 311 -11.28 18.98 -10.78
C LEU A 311 -10.62 19.74 -9.61
N GLU A 312 -11.44 20.35 -8.77
CA GLU A 312 -11.00 21.28 -7.74
C GLU A 312 -11.63 20.90 -6.38
N GLU A 313 -11.05 21.41 -5.30
CA GLU A 313 -11.63 21.24 -3.98
C GLU A 313 -13.01 21.91 -3.89
N GLY A 314 -13.98 21.21 -3.30
CA GLY A 314 -15.38 21.65 -3.24
C GLY A 314 -16.19 21.47 -4.53
N CYS A 315 -15.60 20.95 -5.60
CA CYS A 315 -16.28 20.75 -6.90
C CYS A 315 -16.78 19.33 -7.17
N SER A 316 -16.32 18.35 -6.38
CA SER A 316 -16.76 16.96 -6.44
C SER A 316 -17.65 16.62 -5.23
N ALA A 317 -18.51 15.62 -5.38
CA ALA A 317 -19.42 15.20 -4.31
C ALA A 317 -18.70 14.57 -3.11
N ARG A 318 -17.53 13.97 -3.35
CA ARG A 318 -16.61 13.43 -2.33
C ARG A 318 -15.21 13.33 -2.90
N LYS A 319 -14.22 13.05 -2.04
CA LYS A 319 -12.79 12.94 -2.42
C LYS A 319 -12.54 11.92 -3.55
N LEU A 320 -13.22 10.77 -3.54
CA LEU A 320 -13.08 9.73 -4.57
C LEU A 320 -13.59 10.15 -5.97
N PHE A 321 -14.39 11.21 -6.06
CA PHE A 321 -14.83 11.76 -7.34
C PHE A 321 -13.96 12.94 -7.81
N LYS A 322 -12.89 13.27 -7.08
CA LYS A 322 -11.93 14.27 -7.51
C LYS A 322 -11.02 13.66 -8.58
N LEU A 323 -10.90 14.34 -9.71
CA LEU A 323 -10.05 13.94 -10.83
C LEU A 323 -8.95 14.98 -11.05
N ASN A 324 -7.86 14.56 -11.69
CA ASN A 324 -6.76 15.45 -12.06
C ASN A 324 -6.75 15.66 -13.58
N CYS A 325 -6.79 16.92 -14.03
CA CYS A 325 -6.60 17.28 -15.44
C CYS A 325 -5.13 17.64 -15.66
N ARG A 326 -4.34 16.68 -16.14
CA ARG A 326 -2.88 16.85 -16.32
C ARG A 326 -2.54 17.72 -17.54
N ASN A 327 -3.32 17.59 -18.62
CA ASN A 327 -3.13 18.36 -19.83
C ASN A 327 -4.47 18.54 -20.55
N ALA A 328 -5.03 19.75 -20.47
CA ALA A 328 -6.29 20.07 -21.13
C ALA A 328 -6.17 19.99 -22.66
N THR A 329 -5.05 20.38 -23.26
CA THR A 329 -4.86 20.35 -24.72
C THR A 329 -4.90 18.92 -25.27
N ALA A 330 -4.35 17.97 -24.52
CA ALA A 330 -4.37 16.55 -24.87
C ALA A 330 -5.57 15.78 -24.25
N SER A 331 -6.50 16.48 -23.58
CA SER A 331 -7.62 15.87 -22.85
C SER A 331 -7.20 14.77 -21.86
N MET A 332 -6.06 14.94 -21.19
CA MET A 332 -5.54 13.97 -20.23
C MET A 332 -6.17 14.19 -18.86
N LEU A 333 -7.27 13.48 -18.61
CA LEU A 333 -7.98 13.40 -17.33
C LEU A 333 -7.64 12.07 -16.65
N GLN A 334 -7.30 12.07 -15.38
CA GLN A 334 -6.86 10.86 -14.67
C GLN A 334 -7.34 10.80 -13.22
N PHE A 335 -7.53 9.60 -12.69
CA PHE A 335 -7.73 9.37 -11.25
C PHE A 335 -6.38 9.45 -10.52
N ASP A 336 -5.37 8.82 -11.10
CA ASP A 336 -3.98 8.73 -10.63
C ASP A 336 -3.06 8.56 -11.86
N ASP A 337 -1.76 8.35 -11.67
CA ASP A 337 -0.81 8.25 -12.78
C ASP A 337 -0.98 6.98 -13.64
N ASP A 338 -1.66 5.97 -13.10
CA ASP A 338 -1.89 4.68 -13.77
C ASP A 338 -3.26 4.59 -14.45
N ARG A 339 -4.23 5.41 -14.02
CA ARG A 339 -5.65 5.32 -14.42
C ARG A 339 -6.14 6.59 -15.10
N VAL A 340 -6.13 6.57 -16.43
CA VAL A 340 -6.64 7.66 -17.28
C VAL A 340 -8.12 7.45 -17.54
N VAL A 341 -8.90 8.53 -17.43
CA VAL A 341 -10.34 8.54 -17.72
C VAL A 341 -10.55 8.64 -19.23
N ALA A 342 -11.19 7.62 -19.81
CA ALA A 342 -11.60 7.61 -21.22
C ALA A 342 -12.94 8.34 -21.43
N PHE A 343 -13.91 8.12 -20.55
CA PHE A 343 -15.21 8.77 -20.61
C PHE A 343 -15.92 8.76 -19.25
N ILE A 344 -16.87 9.67 -19.07
CA ILE A 344 -17.78 9.71 -17.93
C ILE A 344 -19.21 9.75 -18.47
N ASN A 345 -20.02 8.76 -18.11
CA ASN A 345 -21.44 8.69 -18.45
C ASN A 345 -22.28 8.74 -17.16
N VAL A 346 -22.76 9.94 -16.80
CA VAL A 346 -23.56 10.16 -15.59
C VAL A 346 -24.95 9.55 -15.65
N ALA A 347 -25.56 9.48 -16.84
CA ALA A 347 -26.89 8.92 -17.02
C ALA A 347 -26.92 7.42 -16.68
N GLU A 348 -25.89 6.69 -17.10
CA GLU A 348 -25.74 5.26 -16.78
C GLU A 348 -24.86 5.00 -15.57
N SER A 349 -24.28 6.04 -14.97
CA SER A 349 -23.30 5.96 -13.90
C SER A 349 -22.14 5.01 -14.22
N LEU A 350 -21.51 5.24 -15.37
CA LEU A 350 -20.38 4.47 -15.89
C LEU A 350 -19.18 5.36 -16.16
N VAL A 351 -18.02 4.98 -15.64
CA VAL A 351 -16.73 5.60 -15.96
C VAL A 351 -15.88 4.60 -16.73
N GLY A 352 -15.31 5.05 -17.85
CA GLY A 352 -14.35 4.27 -18.63
C GLY A 352 -12.94 4.66 -18.20
N ILE A 353 -12.10 3.67 -17.87
CA ILE A 353 -10.70 3.87 -17.47
C ILE A 353 -9.78 3.12 -18.43
N ARG A 354 -8.69 3.79 -18.82
CA ARG A 354 -7.54 3.23 -19.54
C ARG A 354 -6.36 3.14 -18.58
N PHE A 355 -5.61 2.05 -18.64
CA PHE A 355 -4.40 1.89 -17.83
C PHE A 355 -3.18 2.34 -18.63
N THR A 356 -2.26 3.09 -18.03
CA THR A 356 -1.15 3.75 -18.77
C THR A 356 0.06 2.86 -19.01
N SER A 357 0.34 1.85 -18.18
CA SER A 357 1.24 0.70 -18.46
C SER A 357 1.58 -0.03 -17.15
N HIS A 358 1.28 -1.34 -17.10
CA HIS A 358 1.83 -2.41 -16.23
C HIS A 358 0.99 -3.70 -16.39
N PHE A 359 -0.27 -3.58 -16.84
CA PHE A 359 -1.17 -4.72 -17.05
C PHE A 359 -1.32 -5.17 -18.51
N GLU A 360 -0.98 -4.31 -19.49
CA GLU A 360 -1.41 -4.53 -20.87
C GLU A 360 -0.45 -5.32 -21.77
N ASP A 361 0.84 -5.51 -21.41
CA ASP A 361 1.79 -6.13 -22.35
C ASP A 361 1.89 -7.67 -22.25
N ASP A 362 1.71 -8.26 -21.06
CA ASP A 362 2.02 -9.70 -20.86
C ASP A 362 0.81 -10.65 -20.87
N GLN A 363 -0.45 -10.17 -20.83
CA GLN A 363 -1.63 -11.04 -20.58
C GLN A 363 -2.69 -11.11 -21.69
N LEU A 364 -2.61 -10.31 -22.75
CA LEU A 364 -3.61 -10.31 -23.83
C LEU A 364 -3.21 -11.18 -25.05
N GLY A 365 -2.25 -12.08 -24.86
CA GLY A 365 -1.92 -13.12 -25.84
C GLY A 365 -2.80 -14.36 -25.67
N ILE A 366 -3.24 -14.96 -26.78
CA ILE A 366 -3.90 -16.27 -26.74
C ILE A 366 -2.81 -17.34 -26.78
N TYR A 367 -2.51 -17.96 -25.63
CA TYR A 367 -1.55 -19.05 -25.56
C TYR A 367 -2.22 -20.41 -25.78
N VAL A 368 -1.76 -21.13 -26.80
CA VAL A 368 -2.14 -22.53 -27.06
C VAL A 368 -0.85 -23.37 -27.14
N PRO A 369 -0.68 -24.37 -26.26
CA PRO A 369 0.54 -25.19 -26.26
C PRO A 369 0.82 -25.83 -27.63
N GLY A 370 2.02 -25.63 -28.16
CA GLY A 370 2.46 -26.21 -29.43
C GLY A 370 2.13 -25.39 -30.68
N GLU A 371 1.38 -24.29 -30.53
CA GLU A 371 1.12 -23.32 -31.59
C GLU A 371 2.04 -22.10 -31.44
N PRO A 372 2.37 -21.41 -32.55
CA PRO A 372 3.08 -20.14 -32.49
C PRO A 372 2.21 -19.03 -31.89
N ASP A 373 2.84 -18.06 -31.24
CA ASP A 373 2.17 -16.87 -30.71
C ASP A 373 1.75 -15.94 -31.86
N LEU A 374 0.55 -16.16 -32.38
CA LEU A 374 0.01 -15.40 -33.52
C LEU A 374 -0.86 -14.21 -33.11
N PHE A 375 -1.15 -14.07 -31.82
CA PHE A 375 -2.06 -13.04 -31.28
C PHE A 375 -1.34 -12.19 -30.25
N MET A 376 -1.27 -10.90 -30.51
CA MET A 376 -0.74 -9.89 -29.61
C MET A 376 -1.81 -8.82 -29.42
N GLY A 377 -2.09 -8.46 -28.16
CA GLY A 377 -2.96 -7.34 -27.84
C GLY A 377 -2.28 -6.02 -28.18
N LEU A 378 -2.86 -5.22 -29.07
CA LEU A 378 -2.43 -3.84 -29.29
C LEU A 378 -3.24 -2.96 -28.34
N GLY A 379 -2.64 -2.61 -27.21
CA GLY A 379 -3.27 -2.01 -26.03
C GLY A 379 -3.92 -0.64 -26.27
N GLU A 380 -5.22 -0.57 -25.99
CA GLU A 380 -5.96 0.59 -25.47
C GLU A 380 -7.28 0.05 -24.87
N SER A 381 -7.20 -0.88 -23.90
CA SER A 381 -8.42 -1.46 -23.32
C SER A 381 -9.10 -0.45 -22.39
N VAL A 382 -10.34 -0.08 -22.71
CA VAL A 382 -11.17 0.76 -21.82
C VAL A 382 -12.01 -0.15 -20.94
N VAL A 383 -11.69 -0.18 -19.64
CA VAL A 383 -12.51 -0.88 -18.64
C VAL A 383 -13.64 0.04 -18.18
N SER A 384 -14.88 -0.40 -18.37
CA SER A 384 -16.07 0.33 -17.92
C SER A 384 -16.49 -0.12 -16.53
N MET A 385 -16.65 0.82 -15.60
CA MET A 385 -17.00 0.55 -14.20
C MET A 385 -18.22 1.34 -13.78
N HIS A 386 -19.14 0.71 -13.04
CA HIS A 386 -20.16 1.44 -12.30
C HIS A 386 -19.56 2.08 -11.06
N TRP A 387 -19.92 3.33 -10.77
CA TRP A 387 -19.62 3.94 -9.48
C TRP A 387 -20.82 3.89 -8.54
N ALA A 388 -20.55 3.92 -7.25
CA ALA A 388 -21.53 4.19 -6.21
C ALA A 388 -21.32 5.59 -5.63
N ALA A 389 -22.40 6.31 -5.36
CA ALA A 389 -22.36 7.63 -4.72
C ALA A 389 -21.90 7.52 -3.25
N ALA A 390 -22.46 6.57 -2.52
CA ALA A 390 -22.06 6.23 -1.17
C ALA A 390 -22.18 4.72 -0.93
N ASN A 391 -21.42 4.22 0.04
CA ASN A 391 -21.50 2.83 0.49
C ASN A 391 -22.72 2.68 1.41
N LEU A 392 -23.93 2.80 0.85
CA LEU A 392 -25.21 2.68 1.54
C LEU A 392 -26.21 1.96 0.63
N THR A 393 -27.21 1.32 1.21
CA THR A 393 -28.39 0.88 0.45
C THR A 393 -29.27 2.06 0.07
N CYS A 394 -30.14 1.89 -0.94
CA CYS A 394 -31.11 2.92 -1.31
C CYS A 394 -32.01 3.32 -0.13
N ASP A 395 -32.52 2.33 0.61
CA ASP A 395 -33.41 2.56 1.75
C ASP A 395 -32.71 3.29 2.91
N GLU A 396 -31.41 3.04 3.11
CA GLU A 396 -30.61 3.76 4.09
C GLU A 396 -30.32 5.19 3.65
N ALA A 397 -29.93 5.38 2.39
CA ALA A 397 -29.60 6.69 1.86
C ALA A 397 -30.80 7.64 1.88
N LEU A 398 -32.02 7.13 1.66
CA LEU A 398 -33.26 7.90 1.74
C LEU A 398 -33.58 8.44 3.14
N LYS A 399 -33.00 7.86 4.20
CA LYS A 399 -33.20 8.34 5.58
C LYS A 399 -32.54 9.70 5.84
N ASN A 400 -31.43 10.00 5.14
CA ASN A 400 -30.71 11.25 5.27
C ASN A 400 -30.80 12.06 3.96
N LYS A 401 -31.91 12.81 3.80
CA LYS A 401 -32.16 13.59 2.58
C LYS A 401 -31.09 14.65 2.27
N SER A 402 -30.39 15.17 3.29
CA SER A 402 -29.32 16.15 3.08
C SER A 402 -28.06 15.58 2.43
N GLN A 403 -27.88 14.26 2.45
CA GLN A 403 -26.72 13.57 1.86
C GLN A 403 -27.11 12.59 0.74
N TYR A 404 -28.39 12.56 0.39
CA TYR A 404 -28.89 11.69 -0.66
C TYR A 404 -28.48 12.20 -2.04
N ALA A 405 -27.96 11.31 -2.88
CA ALA A 405 -27.33 11.67 -4.15
C ALA A 405 -28.30 11.90 -5.30
N CYS A 406 -29.44 11.20 -5.32
CA CYS A 406 -30.37 11.25 -6.46
C CYS A 406 -31.32 12.42 -6.27
N VAL A 407 -30.77 13.64 -6.38
CA VAL A 407 -31.46 14.90 -6.06
C VAL A 407 -32.39 15.35 -7.18
N SER A 408 -32.23 14.83 -8.40
CA SER A 408 -33.13 15.12 -9.50
C SER A 408 -34.51 14.51 -9.26
N SER A 409 -35.56 15.31 -9.43
CA SER A 409 -36.96 14.91 -9.19
C SER A 409 -37.40 13.69 -10.01
N ASN A 410 -36.85 13.53 -11.22
CA ASN A 410 -37.16 12.42 -12.12
C ASN A 410 -36.03 11.39 -12.15
N SER A 411 -35.46 11.09 -10.99
CA SER A 411 -34.42 10.07 -10.83
C SER A 411 -34.83 8.98 -9.83
N LYS A 412 -34.22 7.81 -9.97
CA LYS A 412 -34.37 6.66 -9.07
C LYS A 412 -33.01 6.19 -8.56
N CYS A 413 -33.03 5.62 -7.36
CA CYS A 413 -31.89 4.95 -6.77
C CYS A 413 -31.79 3.50 -7.25
N LEU A 414 -30.57 3.05 -7.54
CA LEU A 414 -30.25 1.67 -7.92
C LEU A 414 -29.06 1.17 -7.10
N GLY A 415 -29.12 -0.08 -6.65
CA GLY A 415 -27.98 -0.73 -6.01
C GLY A 415 -26.84 -1.03 -7.00
N VAL A 416 -25.61 -1.03 -6.50
CA VAL A 416 -24.39 -1.41 -7.21
C VAL A 416 -23.80 -2.63 -6.53
N ASN A 417 -23.63 -3.71 -7.28
CA ASN A 417 -23.07 -4.97 -6.81
C ASN A 417 -21.80 -5.29 -7.60
N SER A 418 -20.79 -5.84 -6.93
CA SER A 418 -19.65 -6.53 -7.54
C SER A 418 -19.80 -8.04 -7.36
N LYS A 419 -18.81 -8.81 -7.83
CA LYS A 419 -18.72 -10.26 -7.55
C LYS A 419 -18.57 -10.55 -6.05
N ASP A 420 -17.97 -9.61 -5.32
CA ASP A 420 -17.61 -9.76 -3.90
C ASP A 420 -18.67 -9.18 -2.96
N GLY A 421 -19.75 -8.60 -3.50
CA GLY A 421 -20.91 -8.16 -2.73
C GLY A 421 -21.45 -6.78 -3.11
N TYR A 422 -22.28 -6.23 -2.21
CA TYR A 422 -22.91 -4.92 -2.40
C TYR A 422 -21.91 -3.79 -2.12
N ILE A 423 -21.75 -2.87 -3.08
CA ILE A 423 -20.80 -1.76 -3.02
C ILE A 423 -21.45 -0.48 -2.49
N GLY A 424 -22.69 -0.22 -2.88
CA GLY A 424 -23.36 1.06 -2.59
C GLY A 424 -24.50 1.32 -3.55
N TYR A 425 -24.98 2.55 -3.63
CA TYR A 425 -26.05 2.94 -4.55
C TYR A 425 -25.61 3.98 -5.58
N ARG A 426 -26.31 4.03 -6.70
CA ARG A 426 -26.14 4.99 -7.79
C ARG A 426 -27.49 5.56 -8.22
N CYS A 427 -27.46 6.64 -8.99
CA CYS A 427 -28.65 7.31 -9.47
C CYS A 427 -28.84 7.08 -10.97
N LYS A 428 -30.09 6.97 -11.40
CA LYS A 428 -30.47 6.85 -12.82
C LYS A 428 -31.72 7.67 -13.07
N CYS A 429 -31.83 8.33 -14.21
CA CYS A 429 -33.08 8.98 -14.59
C CYS A 429 -34.21 7.96 -14.75
N LEU A 430 -35.45 8.39 -14.49
CA LEU A 430 -36.65 7.60 -14.78
C LEU A 430 -36.78 7.38 -16.29
N ASP A 431 -37.55 6.36 -16.67
CA ASP A 431 -37.75 6.05 -18.08
C ASP A 431 -38.51 7.21 -18.75
N GLY A 432 -38.03 7.66 -19.92
CA GLY A 432 -38.52 8.87 -20.59
C GLY A 432 -37.83 10.17 -20.17
N PHE A 433 -36.84 10.10 -19.27
CA PHE A 433 -36.01 11.25 -18.86
C PHE A 433 -34.53 11.02 -19.16
N GLN A 434 -33.82 12.09 -19.50
CA GLN A 434 -32.37 12.08 -19.77
C GLN A 434 -31.69 13.25 -19.06
N GLY A 435 -30.39 13.13 -18.82
CA GLY A 435 -29.58 14.16 -18.17
C GLY A 435 -28.82 13.63 -16.96
N ASN A 436 -28.57 14.50 -15.98
CA ASN A 436 -27.74 14.17 -14.83
C ASN A 436 -28.62 13.92 -13.58
N PRO A 437 -28.72 12.66 -13.10
CA PRO A 437 -29.57 12.36 -11.95
C PRO A 437 -29.01 12.91 -10.61
N TYR A 438 -27.78 13.42 -10.61
CA TYR A 438 -27.07 13.93 -9.43
C TYR A 438 -27.19 15.46 -9.26
N THR A 439 -27.94 16.16 -10.12
CA THR A 439 -28.09 17.62 -10.07
C THR A 439 -29.55 18.07 -10.09
N ILE A 440 -29.82 19.24 -9.50
CA ILE A 440 -31.17 19.84 -9.47
C ILE A 440 -31.40 20.76 -10.67
N SER A 441 -30.43 21.61 -11.04
CA SER A 441 -30.57 22.62 -12.09
C SER A 441 -30.65 22.03 -13.50
N ASP A 442 -29.76 21.09 -13.81
CA ASP A 442 -29.63 20.42 -15.11
C ASP A 442 -29.83 18.91 -14.92
N GLY A 443 -30.98 18.59 -14.32
CA GLY A 443 -31.30 17.27 -13.77
C GLY A 443 -31.73 16.25 -14.83
N CYS A 444 -32.74 15.45 -14.49
CA CYS A 444 -33.37 14.52 -15.42
C CYS A 444 -34.57 15.21 -16.05
N GLU A 445 -34.46 15.52 -17.34
CA GLU A 445 -35.45 16.25 -18.13
C GLU A 445 -36.15 15.31 -19.11
N GLY A 446 -37.44 15.58 -19.37
CA GLY A 446 -38.25 14.73 -20.24
C GLY A 446 -37.75 14.81 -21.68
N THR A 447 -37.61 13.66 -22.34
CA THR A 447 -37.31 13.62 -23.77
C THR A 447 -38.58 14.04 -24.54
N THR A 448 -38.63 15.28 -25.01
CA THR A 448 -39.71 15.79 -25.86
C THR A 448 -39.75 15.13 -27.22
#